data_AF-A0A6L9W2B4-F1
#
_entry.id   AF-A0A6L9W2B4-F1
#
_cell.length_a   1.000
_cell.length_b   1.000
_cell.length_c   1.000
_cell.angle_alpha   90.00
_cell.angle_beta   90.00
_cell.angle_gamma   90.00
#
_symmetry.space_group_name_H-M   'P 1'
#
loop_
_entity.id
_entity.type
_entity.pdbx_description
1 polymer ?
#
loop_
_entity_poly.entity_id
_entity_poly.type
_entity_poly.pdbx_seq_one_letter_code
_entity_poly.pdbx_strand_id
1 'polypeptide(L)' 'MTPTPRSFSAEAIALAAAGARLGLPEDRQEMLGAFLGEMYGLIDRLDDVPLGETPPATAFDARWEV' A
#
# COMPACT_ATOMS: atom_id res chain seq x y z
N MET A 1 9.57 5.99 -16.05
CA MET A 1 9.96 7.21 -15.28
C MET A 1 10.83 6.75 -14.11
N THR A 2 11.78 7.52 -13.58
CA THR A 2 12.43 7.09 -12.32
C THR A 2 11.44 7.31 -11.18
N PRO A 3 10.98 6.26 -10.47
CA PRO A 3 10.00 6.44 -9.40
C PRO A 3 10.61 7.27 -8.28
N THR A 4 9.93 8.35 -7.89
CA THR A 4 10.29 9.12 -6.70
C THR A 4 9.95 8.27 -5.47
N PRO A 5 10.89 8.04 -4.54
CA PRO A 5 10.61 7.28 -3.33
C PRO A 5 9.41 7.85 -2.58
N ARG A 6 8.41 7.01 -2.29
CA ARG A 6 7.28 7.42 -1.44
C ARG A 6 7.73 7.47 0.01
N SER A 7 7.45 8.60 0.66
CA SER A 7 7.55 8.74 2.11
C SER A 7 6.16 8.88 2.72
N PHE A 8 5.97 8.27 3.89
CA PHE A 8 4.73 8.33 4.64
C PHE A 8 5.00 9.01 5.98
N SER A 9 4.19 10.01 6.33
CA SER A 9 4.27 10.64 7.65
C SER A 9 3.68 9.71 8.72
N ALA A 10 4.06 9.92 9.98
CA ALA A 10 3.52 9.16 11.11
C ALA A 10 1.98 9.28 11.18
N GLU A 11 1.43 10.46 10.88
CA GLU A 11 -0.01 10.70 10.86
C GLU A 11 -0.72 9.88 9.78
N ALA A 12 -0.13 9.76 8.58
CA ALA A 12 -0.67 8.95 7.50
C ALA A 12 -0.67 7.45 7.87
N ILE A 13 0.40 6.98 8.53
CA ILE A 13 0.50 5.61 9.03
C ILE A 13 -0.52 5.33 10.13
N ALA A 14 -0.68 6.24 11.09
CA ALA A 14 -1.66 6.12 12.15
C ALA A 14 -3.10 6.09 11.60
N LEU A 15 -3.40 6.93 10.60
CA LEU A 15 -4.69 6.94 9.93
C LEU A 15 -4.98 5.62 9.20
N ALA A 16 -3.99 5.10 8.45
CA ALA A 16 -4.12 3.82 7.74
C ALA A 16 -4.30 2.65 8.72
N ALA A 17 -3.52 2.62 9.81
CA ALA A 17 -3.63 1.61 10.86
C ALA A 17 -5.01 1.64 11.53
N ALA A 18 -5.54 2.83 11.82
CA ALA A 18 -6.90 2.99 12.37
C ALA A 18 -7.97 2.44 11.41
N GLY A 19 -7.86 2.73 10.10
CA GLY A 19 -8.76 2.19 9.07
C GLY A 19 -8.72 0.66 8.98
N ALA A 20 -7.53 0.07 9.17
CA ALA A 20 -7.32 -1.38 9.21
C ALA A 20 -7.67 -2.02 10.58
N ARG A 21 -8.06 -1.21 11.58
CA ARG A 21 -8.23 -1.63 12.99
C ARG A 21 -6.98 -2.33 13.57
N LEU A 22 -5.79 -1.87 13.16
CA LEU A 22 -4.52 -2.37 13.65
C LEU A 22 -4.06 -1.52 14.83
N GLY A 23 -3.92 -2.13 16.01
CA GLY A 23 -3.28 -1.50 17.16
C GLY A 23 -1.77 -1.41 16.94
N LEU A 24 -1.30 -0.32 16.33
CA LEU A 24 0.11 -0.10 16.03
C LEU A 24 0.74 0.85 17.05
N PRO A 25 1.69 0.37 17.87
CA PRO A 25 2.46 1.21 18.78
C PRO A 25 3.24 2.32 18.03
N GLU A 26 3.41 3.49 18.66
CA GLU A 26 4.08 4.65 18.06
C GLU A 26 5.53 4.34 17.62
N ASP A 27 6.26 3.54 18.40
CA ASP A 27 7.63 3.11 18.11
C ASP A 27 7.76 2.23 16.86
N ARG A 28 6.63 1.72 16.34
CA ARG A 28 6.57 0.90 15.12
C ARG A 28 6.16 1.68 13.88
N GLN A 29 5.67 2.91 14.02
CA GLN A 29 5.13 3.70 12.91
C GLN A 29 6.22 4.10 11.91
N GLU A 30 7.38 4.53 12.39
CA GLU A 30 8.50 4.93 11.51
C GLU A 30 9.05 3.76 10.69
N MET A 31 9.26 2.61 11.35
CA MET A 31 9.68 1.37 10.69
C MET A 31 8.66 0.92 9.65
N LEU A 32 7.36 0.98 9.97
CA LEU A 32 6.29 0.63 9.03
C LEU A 32 6.24 1.61 7.86
N GLY A 33 6.44 2.92 8.10
CA GLY A 33 6.47 3.93 7.05
C GLY A 33 7.57 3.67 6.02
N ALA A 34 8.79 3.36 6.47
CA ALA A 34 9.89 2.98 5.58
C ALA A 34 9.58 1.71 4.78
N PHE A 35 9.03 0.68 5.45
CA PHE A 35 8.65 -0.57 4.80
C PHE A 35 7.55 -0.37 3.74
N LEU A 36 6.51 0.40 4.05
CA LEU A 36 5.46 0.73 3.09
C LEU A 36 6.01 1.53 1.91
N GLY A 37 6.95 2.45 2.14
CA GLY A 37 7.65 3.18 1.08
C GLY A 37 8.26 2.24 0.04
N GLU A 38 9.00 1.23 0.50
CA GLU A 38 9.57 0.20 -0.37
C GLU A 38 8.49 -0.62 -1.09
N MET A 39 7.46 -1.11 -0.38
CA MET A 39 6.38 -1.88 -1.01
C MET A 39 5.66 -1.09 -2.10
N TYR A 40 5.34 0.18 -1.84
CA TYR A 40 4.70 1.04 -2.83
C TYR A 40 5.63 1.33 -4.00
N GLY A 41 6.94 1.43 -3.78
CA GLY A 41 7.92 1.49 -4.87
C GLY A 41 7.90 0.24 -5.76
N LEU A 42 7.61 -0.95 -5.22
CA LEU A 42 7.40 -2.16 -6.03
C LEU A 42 6.09 -2.08 -6.84
N ILE A 43 5.02 -1.55 -6.24
CA ILE A 43 3.72 -1.37 -6.90
C ILE A 43 3.82 -0.35 -8.03
N ASP A 44 4.56 0.74 -7.83
CA ASP A 44 4.75 1.80 -8.83
C ASP A 44 5.44 1.28 -10.11
N ARG A 45 6.16 0.14 -10.05
CA ARG A 45 6.68 -0.52 -11.26
C ARG A 45 5.58 -1.05 -12.16
N LEU A 46 4.35 -1.18 -11.68
CA LEU A 46 3.20 -1.52 -12.52
C LEU A 46 2.78 -0.37 -13.44
N ASP A 47 3.17 0.88 -13.17
CA ASP A 47 2.87 2.02 -14.05
C ASP A 47 3.53 1.87 -15.43
N ASP A 48 4.65 1.13 -15.51
CA ASP A 48 5.34 0.86 -16.77
C ASP A 48 4.67 -0.28 -17.58
N VAL A 49 3.67 -0.97 -17.02
CA VAL A 49 2.95 -2.05 -17.71
C VAL A 49 1.85 -1.46 -18.60
N PRO A 50 1.90 -1.67 -19.93
CA PRO A 50 0.84 -1.20 -20.82
C PRO A 50 -0.48 -1.90 -20.48
N LEU A 51 -1.48 -1.12 -20.09
CA LEU A 51 -2.83 -1.63 -19.88
C LEU A 51 -3.48 -1.85 -21.25
N GLY A 52 -3.79 -3.10 -21.60
CA GLY A 52 -4.65 -3.43 -22.73
C GLY A 52 -6.14 -3.22 -22.40
N GLU A 53 -7.05 -3.66 -23.26
CA GLU A 53 -8.50 -3.65 -22.99
C GLU A 53 -8.94 -4.74 -21.99
N THR A 54 -8.09 -5.07 -21.01
CA THR A 54 -8.47 -6.05 -19.97
C THR A 54 -9.49 -5.37 -19.06
N PRO A 55 -10.76 -5.79 -19.05
CA PRO A 55 -11.72 -5.25 -18.11
C PRO A 55 -11.23 -5.52 -16.68
N PRO A 56 -11.48 -4.61 -15.72
CA PRO A 56 -11.10 -4.86 -14.34
C PRO A 56 -11.70 -6.19 -13.88
N ALA A 57 -10.90 -7.01 -13.22
CA ALA A 57 -11.37 -8.26 -12.63
C ALA A 57 -12.29 -7.92 -11.44
N THR A 58 -13.58 -7.71 -11.72
CA THR A 58 -14.59 -7.32 -10.73
C THR A 58 -15.08 -8.51 -9.88
N ALA A 59 -14.62 -9.72 -10.16
CA ALA A 59 -14.94 -10.94 -9.42
C ALA A 59 -14.01 -11.17 -8.21
N PHE A 60 -13.41 -10.12 -7.64
CA PHE A 60 -12.68 -10.26 -6.39
C PHE A 60 -13.66 -10.37 -5.21
N ASP A 61 -13.82 -11.58 -4.69
CA ASP A 61 -14.50 -11.81 -3.42
C ASP A 61 -13.52 -11.58 -2.27
N ALA A 62 -13.70 -10.46 -1.57
CA ALA A 62 -12.87 -10.10 -0.43
C ALA A 62 -13.19 -10.92 0.84
N ARG A 63 -14.18 -11.83 0.78
CA ARG A 63 -14.50 -12.73 1.90
C ARG A 63 -13.50 -13.86 1.96
N TRP A 64 -12.86 -13.98 3.11
CA TRP A 64 -12.09 -15.17 3.46
C TRP A 64 -13.08 -16.26 3.88
N GLU A 65 -13.67 -16.98 2.92
CA GLU A 65 -14.45 -18.17 3.22
C GLU A 65 -13.51 -19.35 3.47
N VAL A 66 -13.71 -20.04 4.60
CA VAL A 66 -12.98 -21.24 5.02
C VAL A 66 -13.76 -22.48 4.58
#